data_AF-A0A7S4QZI9-F1
#
_entry.id   AF-A0A7S4QZI9-F1
#
_cell.length_a   1.000
_cell.length_b   1.000
_cell.length_c   1.000
_cell.angle_alpha   90.00
_cell.angle_beta   90.00
_cell.angle_gamma   90.00
#
_symmetry.space_group_name_H-M   'P 1'
#
loop_
_entity.id
_entity.type
_entity.pdbx_description
1 polymer ?
#
loop_
_entity_poly.entity_id
_entity_poly.type
_entity_poly.pdbx_seq_one_letter_code
_entity_poly.pdbx_strand_id
1 'polypeptide(L)'
;MNTGVEGGETAVKLARRWGYDVKGIPPNKARILFAGNNFWGRTLAAISSSSDPTAYTGFGPFMPGFDQVKYNDLPDLEKEFEKDAANIAAFMVEPIQGEAGVVVPDDGYMSEVKKMCEKYNVLLIADEVQTGLGRAGTLLAVDHDDCKPDIVILGKALSGGVIPVSAVLASNEVMLTLRPGEHGSTYGGNPLACKVATAALEVLRDEGLSENSMARGKQLRAGISTLVGNTSIESVRGRGLLNAIIIDQPKGSYGDTGKAWDVCLRMKENGLLAKPTHGNIIRFAPPLTISEGEIDECLDIIEKSVIQVG
;
A
#
# COMPACT_ATOMS: atom_id res chain seq x y z
N MET A 1 6.51 15.26 5.22
CA MET A 1 5.90 14.93 6.53
C MET A 1 6.77 13.86 7.21
N ASN A 2 6.34 13.26 8.34
CA ASN A 2 7.16 12.32 9.11
C ASN A 2 6.67 10.87 8.95
N THR A 3 5.36 10.65 8.93
CA THR A 3 4.77 9.31 8.86
C THR A 3 3.91 9.12 7.61
N GLY A 4 3.66 7.86 7.23
CA GLY A 4 2.76 7.55 6.11
C GLY A 4 1.37 8.16 6.29
N VAL A 5 0.81 8.08 7.50
CA VAL A 5 -0.52 8.64 7.78
C VAL A 5 -0.55 10.17 7.69
N GLU A 6 0.51 10.87 8.11
CA GLU A 6 0.60 12.32 7.86
C GLU A 6 0.71 12.63 6.35
N GLY A 7 1.32 11.74 5.57
CA GLY A 7 1.32 11.81 4.11
C GLY A 7 -0.10 11.71 3.54
N GLY A 8 -0.86 10.70 3.97
CA GLY A 8 -2.28 10.55 3.60
C GLY A 8 -3.15 11.73 4.02
N GLU A 9 -3.02 12.21 5.26
CA GLU A 9 -3.74 13.39 5.75
C GLU A 9 -3.43 14.64 4.90
N THR A 10 -2.16 14.81 4.50
CA THR A 10 -1.73 15.91 3.65
C THR A 10 -2.29 15.78 2.24
N ALA A 11 -2.29 14.58 1.65
CA ALA A 11 -2.88 14.31 0.35
C ALA A 11 -4.40 14.57 0.34
N VAL A 12 -5.11 14.16 1.39
CA VAL A 12 -6.55 14.44 1.56
C VAL A 12 -6.81 15.94 1.71
N LYS A 13 -5.98 16.67 2.47
CA LYS A 13 -6.08 18.14 2.58
C LYS A 13 -5.85 18.83 1.24
N LEU A 14 -4.83 18.42 0.49
CA LEU A 14 -4.53 18.93 -0.86
C LEU A 14 -5.70 18.68 -1.81
N ALA A 15 -6.21 17.46 -1.86
CA ALA A 15 -7.35 17.10 -2.69
C ALA A 15 -8.59 17.93 -2.36
N ARG A 16 -8.92 18.09 -1.08
CA ARG A 16 -10.06 18.94 -0.67
C ARG A 16 -9.84 20.40 -1.04
N ARG A 17 -8.63 20.96 -0.82
CA ARG A 17 -8.33 22.35 -1.19
C ARG A 17 -8.42 22.57 -2.69
N TRP A 18 -7.84 21.69 -3.50
CA TRP A 18 -8.04 21.70 -4.95
C TRP A 18 -9.51 21.57 -5.34
N GLY A 19 -10.25 20.67 -4.67
CA GLY A 19 -11.68 20.47 -4.88
C GLY A 19 -12.48 21.77 -4.69
N TYR A 20 -12.21 22.53 -3.64
CA TYR A 20 -12.89 23.79 -3.36
C TYR A 20 -12.39 24.94 -4.22
N ASP A 21 -11.07 25.12 -4.31
CA ASP A 21 -10.47 26.33 -4.86
C ASP A 21 -10.35 26.29 -6.40
N VAL A 22 -10.24 25.08 -6.99
CA VAL A 22 -10.01 24.89 -8.43
C VAL A 22 -11.21 24.23 -9.10
N LYS A 23 -11.65 23.08 -8.59
CA LYS A 23 -12.81 22.36 -9.16
C LYS A 23 -14.14 23.06 -8.87
N GLY A 24 -14.21 23.88 -7.82
CA GLY A 24 -15.40 24.65 -7.47
C GLY A 24 -16.47 23.86 -6.70
N ILE A 25 -16.07 22.81 -5.99
CA ILE A 25 -16.98 22.07 -5.10
C ILE A 25 -17.55 23.03 -4.05
N PRO A 26 -18.86 22.99 -3.73
CA PRO A 26 -19.41 23.85 -2.69
C PRO A 26 -18.77 23.60 -1.31
N PRO A 27 -18.69 24.63 -0.44
CA PRO A 27 -18.09 24.48 0.88
C PRO A 27 -18.65 23.29 1.68
N ASN A 28 -17.76 22.51 2.30
CA ASN A 28 -18.09 21.31 3.09
C ASN A 28 -18.79 20.18 2.31
N LYS A 29 -18.75 20.19 0.97
CA LYS A 29 -19.30 19.11 0.14
C LYS A 29 -18.25 18.18 -0.47
N ALA A 30 -16.96 18.47 -0.32
CA ALA A 30 -15.92 17.63 -0.93
C ALA A 30 -15.87 16.23 -0.32
N ARG A 31 -15.99 15.23 -1.19
CA ARG A 31 -15.89 13.80 -0.89
C ARG A 31 -14.55 13.26 -1.36
N ILE A 32 -14.02 12.28 -0.63
CA ILE A 32 -12.87 11.48 -1.06
C ILE A 32 -13.32 10.03 -1.08
N LEU A 33 -13.14 9.37 -2.22
CA LEU A 33 -13.38 7.94 -2.34
C LEU A 33 -12.12 7.17 -1.94
N PHE A 34 -12.30 6.04 -1.26
CA PHE A 34 -11.24 5.10 -0.93
C PHE A 34 -11.59 3.72 -1.47
N ALA A 35 -10.59 2.93 -1.82
CA ALA A 35 -10.82 1.51 -2.07
C ALA A 35 -11.21 0.78 -0.77
N GLY A 36 -12.16 -0.14 -0.81
CA GLY A 36 -12.50 -1.00 0.33
C GLY A 36 -11.29 -1.84 0.75
N ASN A 37 -11.16 -2.13 2.04
CA ASN A 37 -9.99 -2.77 2.68
C ASN A 37 -8.69 -1.96 2.61
N ASN A 38 -8.76 -0.66 2.33
CA ASN A 38 -7.59 0.22 2.36
C ASN A 38 -6.91 0.24 3.74
N PHE A 39 -5.61 0.56 3.72
CA PHE A 39 -4.88 0.94 4.91
C PHE A 39 -3.92 2.10 4.61
N TRP A 40 -4.18 3.26 5.21
CA TRP A 40 -3.29 4.42 5.10
C TRP A 40 -2.91 5.04 6.46
N GLY A 41 -3.35 4.44 7.57
CA GLY A 41 -2.96 4.87 8.90
C GLY A 41 -3.97 4.60 10.02
N ARG A 42 -3.81 5.34 11.11
CA ARG A 42 -4.58 5.16 12.36
C ARG A 42 -5.07 6.49 12.98
N THR A 43 -5.02 7.59 12.24
CA THR A 43 -5.66 8.85 12.69
C THR A 43 -7.18 8.73 12.61
N LEU A 44 -7.90 9.69 13.20
CA LEU A 44 -9.37 9.74 13.08
C LEU A 44 -9.82 9.75 11.61
N ALA A 45 -9.13 10.47 10.72
CA ALA A 45 -9.48 10.47 9.29
C ALA A 45 -9.24 9.09 8.65
N ALA A 46 -8.12 8.45 8.95
CA ALA A 46 -7.81 7.12 8.42
C ALA A 46 -8.84 6.07 8.85
N ILE A 47 -9.15 5.99 10.13
CA ILE A 47 -10.12 5.01 10.62
C ILE A 47 -11.56 5.33 10.15
N SER A 48 -11.86 6.59 9.81
CA SER A 48 -13.16 7.00 9.26
C SER A 48 -13.39 6.51 7.82
N SER A 49 -12.34 6.08 7.13
CA SER A 49 -12.40 5.54 5.77
C SER A 49 -12.00 4.06 5.73
N SER A 50 -11.92 3.38 6.89
CA SER A 50 -11.56 1.97 7.00
C SER A 50 -12.79 1.06 6.94
N SER A 51 -12.64 -0.11 6.30
CA SER A 51 -13.63 -1.20 6.36
C SER A 51 -13.22 -2.31 7.34
N ASP A 52 -12.11 -2.16 8.07
CA ASP A 52 -11.67 -3.11 9.10
C ASP A 52 -12.25 -2.73 10.47
N PRO A 53 -13.17 -3.53 11.04
CA PRO A 53 -13.79 -3.24 12.33
C PRO A 53 -12.77 -3.07 13.46
N THR A 54 -11.63 -3.78 13.40
CA THR A 54 -10.58 -3.66 14.42
C THR A 54 -9.87 -2.30 14.37
N ALA A 55 -9.97 -1.59 13.24
CA ALA A 55 -9.37 -0.29 13.07
C ALA A 55 -10.25 0.87 13.56
N TYR A 56 -11.59 0.76 13.49
CA TYR A 56 -12.49 1.89 13.78
C TYR A 56 -13.46 1.67 14.97
N THR A 57 -13.69 0.45 15.43
CA THR A 57 -14.67 0.17 16.51
C THR A 57 -14.30 0.90 17.80
N GLY A 58 -15.24 1.67 18.35
CA GLY A 58 -15.06 2.38 19.63
C GLY A 58 -14.36 3.75 19.53
N PHE A 59 -14.03 4.23 18.31
CA PHE A 59 -13.30 5.49 18.12
C PHE A 59 -14.13 6.65 17.53
N GLY A 60 -15.45 6.48 17.39
CA GLY A 60 -16.33 7.50 16.83
C GLY A 60 -16.47 8.76 17.71
N PRO A 61 -16.99 9.89 17.15
CA PRO A 61 -17.57 10.04 15.80
C PRO A 61 -16.52 10.15 14.68
N PHE A 62 -16.94 9.80 13.46
CA PHE A 62 -16.06 9.70 12.29
C PHE A 62 -16.11 10.95 11.39
N MET A 63 -15.03 11.16 10.63
CA MET A 63 -14.90 12.22 9.64
C MET A 63 -15.90 12.05 8.50
N PRO A 64 -16.74 13.06 8.22
CA PRO A 64 -17.67 13.01 7.10
C PRO A 64 -16.97 13.24 5.76
N GLY A 65 -17.67 12.88 4.67
CA GLY A 65 -17.20 13.10 3.31
C GLY A 65 -16.11 12.12 2.88
N PHE A 66 -16.04 10.95 3.51
CA PHE A 66 -15.26 9.81 3.05
C PHE A 66 -16.22 8.67 2.71
N ASP A 67 -16.04 8.08 1.55
CA ASP A 67 -16.83 6.94 1.08
C ASP A 67 -15.91 5.87 0.51
N GLN A 68 -16.44 4.66 0.34
CA GLN A 68 -15.69 3.53 -0.16
C GLN A 68 -16.33 2.93 -1.42
N VAL A 69 -15.48 2.48 -2.33
CA VAL A 69 -15.84 1.63 -3.48
C VAL A 69 -15.04 0.34 -3.41
N LYS A 70 -15.48 -0.72 -4.07
CA LYS A 70 -14.73 -1.97 -4.11
C LYS A 70 -13.37 -1.80 -4.79
N TYR A 71 -12.34 -2.43 -4.23
CA TYR A 71 -11.02 -2.49 -4.86
C TYR A 71 -11.06 -3.38 -6.10
N ASN A 72 -10.29 -3.04 -7.14
CA ASN A 72 -10.23 -3.78 -8.40
C ASN A 72 -11.60 -3.95 -9.10
N ASP A 73 -12.50 -2.95 -8.96
CA ASP A 73 -13.85 -2.96 -9.53
C ASP A 73 -14.12 -1.61 -10.22
N LEU A 74 -13.76 -1.52 -11.51
CA LEU A 74 -13.96 -0.31 -12.31
C LEU A 74 -15.45 0.07 -12.43
N PRO A 75 -16.41 -0.86 -12.65
CA PRO A 75 -17.83 -0.53 -12.66
C PRO A 75 -18.33 0.11 -11.36
N ASP A 76 -17.89 -0.38 -10.19
CA ASP A 76 -18.30 0.20 -8.89
C ASP A 76 -17.75 1.63 -8.71
N LEU A 77 -16.50 1.87 -9.13
CA LEU A 77 -15.89 3.20 -9.15
C LEU A 77 -16.63 4.15 -10.11
N GLU A 78 -16.88 3.72 -11.35
CA GLU A 78 -17.55 4.54 -12.37
C GLU A 78 -18.95 4.92 -11.92
N LYS A 79 -19.70 3.97 -11.34
CA LYS A 79 -21.04 4.23 -10.80
C LYS A 79 -21.04 5.35 -9.76
N GLU A 80 -20.06 5.40 -8.86
CA GLU A 80 -20.00 6.46 -7.85
C GLU A 80 -19.58 7.81 -8.46
N PHE A 81 -18.72 7.80 -9.48
CA PHE A 81 -18.39 9.00 -10.26
C PHE A 81 -19.59 9.52 -11.06
N GLU A 82 -20.34 8.68 -11.77
CA GLU A 82 -21.55 9.08 -12.51
C GLU A 82 -22.60 9.71 -11.59
N LYS A 83 -22.69 9.21 -10.36
CA LYS A 83 -23.65 9.68 -9.36
C LYS A 83 -23.31 11.09 -8.83
N ASP A 84 -22.04 11.40 -8.58
CA ASP A 84 -21.68 12.63 -7.85
C ASP A 84 -20.25 13.12 -8.07
N ALA A 85 -19.65 12.89 -9.25
CA ALA A 85 -18.31 13.37 -9.58
C ALA A 85 -18.12 14.86 -9.31
N ALA A 86 -19.19 15.67 -9.43
CA ALA A 86 -19.16 17.10 -9.14
C ALA A 86 -18.70 17.43 -7.71
N ASN A 87 -18.95 16.55 -6.72
CA ASN A 87 -18.54 16.74 -5.33
C ASN A 87 -17.38 15.82 -4.90
N ILE A 88 -16.90 14.93 -5.76
CA ILE A 88 -15.77 14.05 -5.46
C ILE A 88 -14.46 14.75 -5.84
N ALA A 89 -13.61 15.02 -4.85
CA ALA A 89 -12.34 15.68 -5.08
C ALA A 89 -11.23 14.69 -5.51
N ALA A 90 -11.21 13.50 -4.94
CA ALA A 90 -10.21 12.49 -5.24
C ALA A 90 -10.67 11.05 -5.00
N PHE A 91 -9.98 10.12 -5.63
CA PHE A 91 -9.96 8.69 -5.29
C PHE A 91 -8.56 8.32 -4.78
N MET A 92 -8.49 7.73 -3.58
CA MET A 92 -7.26 7.27 -2.96
C MET A 92 -7.19 5.74 -2.95
N VAL A 93 -6.09 5.20 -3.48
CA VAL A 93 -5.93 3.76 -3.69
C VAL A 93 -4.46 3.34 -3.56
N GLU A 94 -4.24 2.16 -2.98
CA GLU A 94 -2.94 1.48 -3.00
C GLU A 94 -2.80 0.72 -4.34
N PRO A 95 -1.67 0.82 -5.07
CA PRO A 95 -1.44 0.04 -6.29
C PRO A 95 -1.50 -1.48 -6.05
N ILE A 96 -1.15 -1.92 -4.83
CA ILE A 96 -1.33 -3.27 -4.31
C ILE A 96 -1.72 -3.12 -2.84
N GLN A 97 -2.87 -3.63 -2.41
CA GLN A 97 -3.28 -3.48 -1.01
C GLN A 97 -2.43 -4.36 -0.11
N GLY A 98 -1.61 -3.75 0.74
CA GLY A 98 -0.59 -4.49 1.47
C GLY A 98 -1.08 -5.08 2.80
N GLU A 99 -1.75 -4.29 3.65
CA GLU A 99 -2.31 -4.81 4.91
C GLU A 99 -3.48 -5.76 4.69
N ALA A 100 -4.27 -5.56 3.62
CA ALA A 100 -5.33 -6.46 3.15
C ALA A 100 -4.82 -7.86 2.73
N GLY A 101 -3.50 -8.08 2.76
CA GLY A 101 -2.86 -9.35 2.47
C GLY A 101 -2.27 -9.42 1.08
N VAL A 102 -1.62 -8.36 0.62
CA VAL A 102 -0.94 -8.31 -0.68
C VAL A 102 -1.91 -8.65 -1.81
N VAL A 103 -2.99 -7.86 -1.91
CA VAL A 103 -4.00 -8.03 -2.97
C VAL A 103 -3.50 -7.27 -4.20
N VAL A 104 -3.06 -8.01 -5.21
CA VAL A 104 -2.62 -7.48 -6.50
C VAL A 104 -3.87 -7.28 -7.37
N PRO A 105 -4.09 -6.09 -7.96
CA PRO A 105 -5.23 -5.86 -8.84
C PRO A 105 -5.01 -6.53 -10.21
N ASP A 106 -6.03 -6.47 -11.06
CA ASP A 106 -5.92 -6.93 -12.44
C ASP A 106 -4.95 -6.02 -13.22
N ASP A 107 -4.25 -6.60 -14.20
CA ASP A 107 -3.32 -5.83 -15.03
C ASP A 107 -4.04 -4.69 -15.75
N GLY A 108 -3.47 -3.47 -15.68
CA GLY A 108 -4.04 -2.27 -16.27
C GLY A 108 -5.07 -1.55 -15.39
N TYR A 109 -5.45 -2.09 -14.22
CA TYR A 109 -6.40 -1.44 -13.31
C TYR A 109 -6.01 0.00 -12.98
N MET A 110 -4.74 0.27 -12.64
CA MET A 110 -4.33 1.63 -12.27
C MET A 110 -4.37 2.60 -13.46
N SER A 111 -4.09 2.11 -14.67
CA SER A 111 -4.19 2.91 -15.89
C SER A 111 -5.64 3.30 -16.21
N GLU A 112 -6.58 2.37 -16.04
CA GLU A 112 -8.00 2.61 -16.27
C GLU A 112 -8.60 3.51 -15.19
N VAL A 113 -8.21 3.33 -13.92
CA VAL A 113 -8.55 4.26 -12.83
C VAL A 113 -8.09 5.68 -13.17
N LYS A 114 -6.88 5.86 -13.69
CA LYS A 114 -6.38 7.19 -14.07
C LYS A 114 -7.20 7.81 -15.19
N LYS A 115 -7.46 7.08 -16.28
CA LYS A 115 -8.32 7.55 -17.38
C LYS A 115 -9.70 7.95 -16.88
N MET A 116 -10.27 7.17 -15.96
CA MET A 116 -11.57 7.45 -15.36
C MET A 116 -11.53 8.71 -14.48
N CYS A 117 -10.52 8.84 -13.63
CA CYS A 117 -10.31 10.05 -12.82
C CYS A 117 -10.23 11.31 -13.69
N GLU A 118 -9.50 11.25 -14.81
CA GLU A 118 -9.41 12.36 -15.78
C GLU A 118 -10.77 12.67 -16.43
N LYS A 119 -11.49 11.64 -16.91
CA LYS A 119 -12.83 11.78 -17.52
C LYS A 119 -13.80 12.53 -16.61
N TYR A 120 -13.77 12.27 -15.30
CA TYR A 120 -14.69 12.85 -14.32
C TYR A 120 -14.09 14.05 -13.56
N ASN A 121 -12.90 14.52 -13.94
CA ASN A 121 -12.16 15.59 -13.26
C ASN A 121 -12.02 15.33 -11.75
N VAL A 122 -11.57 14.14 -11.38
CA VAL A 122 -11.29 13.68 -10.01
C VAL A 122 -9.79 13.42 -9.91
N LEU A 123 -9.14 13.80 -8.80
CA LEU A 123 -7.72 13.51 -8.62
C LEU A 123 -7.49 12.03 -8.27
N LEU A 124 -6.48 11.41 -8.86
CA LEU A 124 -5.97 10.12 -8.42
C LEU A 124 -4.85 10.31 -7.39
N ILE A 125 -5.05 9.75 -6.19
CA ILE A 125 -4.04 9.65 -5.14
C ILE A 125 -3.55 8.20 -5.07
N ALA A 126 -2.28 7.97 -5.40
CA ALA A 126 -1.64 6.67 -5.21
C ALA A 126 -0.90 6.64 -3.86
N ASP A 127 -1.32 5.74 -2.98
CA ASP A 127 -0.60 5.43 -1.76
C ASP A 127 0.52 4.41 -2.06
N GLU A 128 1.73 4.93 -2.27
CA GLU A 128 2.94 4.16 -2.55
C GLU A 128 3.79 3.97 -1.28
N VAL A 129 3.22 4.21 -0.08
CA VAL A 129 3.97 4.10 1.18
C VAL A 129 4.52 2.69 1.37
N GLN A 130 3.77 1.66 0.97
CA GLN A 130 4.22 0.27 1.05
C GLN A 130 4.78 -0.28 -0.26
N THR A 131 4.19 0.10 -1.40
CA THR A 131 4.43 -0.53 -2.70
C THR A 131 5.56 0.11 -3.50
N GLY A 132 5.84 1.39 -3.21
CA GLY A 132 6.83 2.17 -3.94
C GLY A 132 8.26 1.86 -3.50
N LEU A 133 9.17 2.65 -4.04
CA LEU A 133 10.61 2.58 -3.74
C LEU A 133 11.16 1.16 -3.98
N GLY A 134 10.88 0.59 -5.14
CA GLY A 134 11.43 -0.70 -5.57
C GLY A 134 10.72 -1.92 -5.00
N ARG A 135 9.81 -1.78 -4.01
CA ARG A 135 9.17 -2.92 -3.35
C ARG A 135 8.42 -3.83 -4.33
N ALA A 136 7.67 -3.26 -5.28
CA ALA A 136 6.94 -4.02 -6.28
C ALA A 136 7.78 -4.40 -7.53
N GLY A 137 9.09 -4.14 -7.53
CA GLY A 137 9.99 -4.45 -8.66
C GLY A 137 10.15 -3.33 -9.69
N THR A 138 9.50 -2.19 -9.46
CA THR A 138 9.62 -0.93 -10.20
C THR A 138 9.84 0.21 -9.20
N LEU A 139 10.27 1.39 -9.64
CA LEU A 139 10.49 2.51 -8.72
C LEU A 139 9.20 2.88 -7.99
N LEU A 140 8.09 3.06 -8.72
CA LEU A 140 6.75 3.14 -8.17
C LEU A 140 5.92 1.97 -8.70
N ALA A 141 5.05 1.39 -7.88
CA ALA A 141 4.22 0.26 -8.31
C ALA A 141 3.21 0.65 -9.40
N VAL A 142 2.79 1.91 -9.47
CA VAL A 142 1.98 2.44 -10.57
C VAL A 142 2.66 2.38 -11.94
N ASP A 143 4.01 2.30 -11.97
CA ASP A 143 4.78 2.20 -13.21
C ASP A 143 4.55 0.87 -13.95
N HIS A 144 4.04 -0.17 -13.27
CA HIS A 144 3.64 -1.43 -13.95
C HIS A 144 2.51 -1.22 -14.96
N ASP A 145 1.69 -0.20 -14.76
CA ASP A 145 0.52 0.11 -15.56
C ASP A 145 0.70 1.43 -16.33
N ASP A 146 1.93 1.96 -16.45
CA ASP A 146 2.25 3.27 -17.03
C ASP A 146 1.35 4.40 -16.48
N CYS A 147 0.96 4.30 -15.20
CA CYS A 147 0.03 5.21 -14.57
C CYS A 147 0.77 6.36 -13.89
N LYS A 148 0.34 7.60 -14.16
CA LYS A 148 0.84 8.81 -13.51
C LYS A 148 -0.24 9.42 -12.60
N PRO A 149 -0.21 9.16 -11.28
CA PRO A 149 -1.15 9.74 -10.33
C PRO A 149 -1.00 11.26 -10.23
N ASP A 150 -2.07 11.94 -9.81
CA ASP A 150 -2.05 13.38 -9.55
C ASP A 150 -1.38 13.72 -8.22
N ILE A 151 -1.49 12.81 -7.24
CA ILE A 151 -0.80 12.85 -5.96
C ILE A 151 -0.17 11.48 -5.68
N VAL A 152 1.09 11.45 -5.26
CA VAL A 152 1.79 10.24 -4.78
C VAL A 152 2.22 10.42 -3.34
N ILE A 153 1.98 9.41 -2.51
CA ILE A 153 2.41 9.38 -1.11
C ILE A 153 3.55 8.38 -0.96
N LEU A 154 4.68 8.81 -0.38
CA LEU A 154 5.81 7.96 -0.06
C LEU A 154 6.10 7.98 1.45
N GLY A 155 6.65 6.88 1.96
CA GLY A 155 7.03 6.74 3.37
C GLY A 155 7.91 5.51 3.56
N LYS A 156 7.86 4.87 4.74
CA LYS A 156 8.56 3.61 5.07
C LYS A 156 10.01 3.57 4.57
N ALA A 157 10.25 2.94 3.42
CA ALA A 157 11.56 2.77 2.80
C ALA A 157 12.20 4.09 2.33
N LEU A 158 11.46 5.22 2.32
CA LEU A 158 11.98 6.53 1.93
C LEU A 158 13.22 6.95 2.73
N SER A 159 13.35 6.47 3.97
CA SER A 159 14.51 6.71 4.82
C SER A 159 15.38 5.46 5.03
N GLY A 160 15.16 4.39 4.25
CA GLY A 160 15.78 3.09 4.48
C GLY A 160 15.40 2.45 5.82
N GLY A 161 14.33 2.94 6.48
CA GLY A 161 13.91 2.49 7.81
C GLY A 161 14.68 3.10 8.99
N VAL A 162 15.53 4.09 8.75
CA VAL A 162 16.41 4.68 9.79
C VAL A 162 15.64 5.66 10.70
N ILE A 163 14.88 6.58 10.10
CA ILE A 163 14.04 7.54 10.84
C ILE A 163 12.71 7.79 10.10
N PRO A 164 11.64 8.20 10.80
CA PRO A 164 10.35 8.47 10.16
C PRO A 164 10.44 9.64 9.16
N VAL A 165 10.18 9.35 7.88
CA VAL A 165 10.06 10.35 6.82
C VAL A 165 8.92 9.94 5.88
N SER A 166 8.12 10.91 5.45
CA SER A 166 7.16 10.73 4.36
C SER A 166 7.14 11.93 3.42
N ALA A 167 6.75 11.70 2.17
CA ALA A 167 6.64 12.72 1.14
C ALA A 167 5.26 12.64 0.48
N VAL A 168 4.77 13.81 0.05
CA VAL A 168 3.60 13.93 -0.81
C VAL A 168 4.03 14.71 -2.03
N LEU A 169 3.90 14.11 -3.20
CA LEU A 169 4.29 14.69 -4.48
C LEU A 169 3.02 14.98 -5.27
N ALA A 170 2.92 16.17 -5.87
CA ALA A 170 1.79 16.55 -6.70
C ALA A 170 2.20 17.62 -7.71
N SER A 171 1.35 17.89 -8.70
CA SER A 171 1.53 19.02 -9.63
C SER A 171 1.43 20.36 -8.89
N ASN A 172 1.95 21.43 -9.50
CA ASN A 172 1.84 22.79 -8.94
C ASN A 172 0.39 23.24 -8.74
N GLU A 173 -0.51 22.86 -9.65
CA GLU A 173 -1.94 23.19 -9.55
C GLU A 173 -2.56 22.66 -8.27
N VAL A 174 -2.17 21.45 -7.85
CA VAL A 174 -2.66 20.83 -6.61
C VAL A 174 -1.86 21.34 -5.41
N MET A 175 -0.52 21.28 -5.48
CA MET A 175 0.39 21.57 -4.35
C MET A 175 0.28 23.02 -3.86
N LEU A 176 0.15 23.99 -4.78
CA LEU A 176 0.11 25.41 -4.44
C LEU A 176 -1.26 25.90 -3.95
N THR A 177 -2.24 25.02 -3.80
CA THR A 177 -3.51 25.34 -3.11
C THR A 177 -3.34 25.51 -1.60
N LEU A 178 -2.29 24.92 -1.02
CA LEU A 178 -1.89 25.18 0.37
C LEU A 178 -0.94 26.38 0.42
N ARG A 179 -1.40 27.46 1.06
CA ARG A 179 -0.64 28.70 1.20
C ARG A 179 0.20 28.71 2.48
N PRO A 180 1.21 29.60 2.60
CA PRO A 180 1.99 29.77 3.82
C PRO A 180 1.08 29.93 5.05
N GLY A 181 1.28 29.08 6.07
CA GLY A 181 0.49 29.08 7.31
C GLY A 181 -0.72 28.13 7.34
N GLU A 182 -1.13 27.53 6.21
CA GLU A 182 -2.34 26.67 6.15
C GLU A 182 -2.05 25.18 6.44
N HIS A 183 -0.78 24.78 6.37
CA HIS A 183 -0.30 23.45 6.69
C HIS A 183 1.13 23.54 7.23
N GLY A 184 1.51 22.66 8.15
CA GLY A 184 2.86 22.63 8.70
C GLY A 184 3.11 21.40 9.55
N SER A 185 4.39 21.13 9.83
CA SER A 185 4.85 20.07 10.71
C SER A 185 6.19 20.46 11.32
N THR A 186 6.34 20.30 12.63
CA THR A 186 7.57 20.67 13.35
C THR A 186 8.81 19.94 12.84
N TYR A 187 8.66 18.65 12.54
CA TYR A 187 9.77 17.80 12.06
C TYR A 187 9.71 17.53 10.55
N GLY A 188 8.63 17.95 9.87
CA GLY A 188 8.50 17.77 8.44
C GLY A 188 9.59 18.54 7.67
N GLY A 189 10.39 17.83 6.87
CA GLY A 189 11.48 18.43 6.10
C GLY A 189 12.70 18.83 6.94
N ASN A 190 12.86 18.25 8.14
CA ASN A 190 14.04 18.51 8.93
C ASN A 190 15.33 18.05 8.19
N PRO A 191 16.46 18.76 8.31
CA PRO A 191 17.66 18.50 7.52
C PRO A 191 18.25 17.08 7.67
N LEU A 192 18.14 16.48 8.86
CA LEU A 192 18.61 15.13 9.12
C LEU A 192 17.79 14.10 8.33
N ALA A 193 16.46 14.20 8.41
CA ALA A 193 15.53 13.39 7.62
C ALA A 193 15.79 13.52 6.12
N CYS A 194 15.99 14.73 5.62
CA CYS A 194 16.30 14.96 4.20
C CYS A 194 17.59 14.24 3.78
N LYS A 195 18.67 14.36 4.57
CA LYS A 195 19.94 13.69 4.24
C LYS A 195 19.84 12.17 4.29
N VAL A 196 19.17 11.63 5.31
CA VAL A 196 18.93 10.18 5.42
C VAL A 196 18.10 9.68 4.23
N ALA A 197 17.02 10.38 3.88
CA ALA A 197 16.17 9.99 2.75
C ALA A 197 16.91 10.05 1.42
N THR A 198 17.73 11.09 1.19
CA THR A 198 18.58 11.17 -0.01
C THR A 198 19.53 9.98 -0.10
N ALA A 199 20.25 9.65 0.99
CA ALA A 199 21.16 8.50 0.99
C ALA A 199 20.44 7.17 0.74
N ALA A 200 19.25 6.97 1.31
CA ALA A 200 18.45 5.77 1.07
C ALA A 200 18.00 5.64 -0.40
N LEU A 201 17.61 6.75 -1.03
CA LEU A 201 17.25 6.78 -2.45
C LEU A 201 18.47 6.56 -3.37
N GLU A 202 19.64 7.06 -2.98
CA GLU A 202 20.90 6.79 -3.69
C GLU A 202 21.24 5.30 -3.67
N VAL A 203 21.16 4.65 -2.50
CA VAL A 203 21.35 3.19 -2.36
C VAL A 203 20.36 2.42 -3.25
N LEU A 204 19.07 2.78 -3.22
CA LEU A 204 18.05 2.14 -4.05
C LEU A 204 18.41 2.17 -5.54
N ARG A 205 18.89 3.32 -6.02
CA ARG A 205 19.29 3.52 -7.42
C ARG A 205 20.60 2.82 -7.75
N ASP A 206 21.63 3.04 -6.95
CA ASP A 206 23.01 2.65 -7.26
C ASP A 206 23.22 1.14 -7.15
N GLU A 207 22.46 0.47 -6.26
CA GLU A 207 22.49 -0.99 -6.11
C GLU A 207 21.44 -1.73 -6.98
N GLY A 208 20.65 -1.01 -7.78
CA GLY A 208 19.64 -1.64 -8.66
C GLY A 208 18.58 -2.44 -7.88
N LEU A 209 18.09 -1.88 -6.76
CA LEU A 209 17.23 -2.64 -5.84
C LEU A 209 15.83 -2.93 -6.39
N SER A 210 15.35 -2.14 -7.35
CA SER A 210 14.07 -2.41 -8.02
C SER A 210 14.18 -3.64 -8.90
N GLU A 211 15.27 -3.76 -9.64
CA GLU A 211 15.60 -4.89 -10.50
C GLU A 211 15.83 -6.16 -9.67
N ASN A 212 16.57 -6.05 -8.55
CA ASN A 212 16.76 -7.18 -7.64
C ASN A 212 15.41 -7.61 -7.05
N SER A 213 14.56 -6.66 -6.64
CA SER A 213 13.22 -6.95 -6.13
C SER A 213 12.36 -7.71 -7.16
N MET A 214 12.43 -7.32 -8.43
CA MET A 214 11.75 -8.04 -9.52
C MET A 214 12.28 -9.48 -9.66
N ALA A 215 13.60 -9.64 -9.75
CA ALA A 215 14.25 -10.94 -9.96
C ALA A 215 14.00 -11.90 -8.79
N ARG A 216 14.30 -11.47 -7.57
CA ARG A 216 14.13 -12.25 -6.33
C ARG A 216 12.67 -12.53 -6.02
N GLY A 217 11.79 -11.57 -6.31
CA GLY A 217 10.34 -11.76 -6.23
C GLY A 217 9.84 -12.87 -7.14
N LYS A 218 10.30 -12.92 -8.39
CA LYS A 218 9.97 -13.99 -9.33
C LYS A 218 10.49 -15.34 -8.85
N GLN A 219 11.73 -15.40 -8.36
CA GLN A 219 12.33 -16.61 -7.79
C GLN A 219 11.51 -17.14 -6.60
N LEU A 220 11.20 -16.29 -5.62
CA LEU A 220 10.41 -16.65 -4.45
C LEU A 220 9.03 -17.21 -4.84
N ARG A 221 8.30 -16.51 -5.74
CA ARG A 221 6.98 -16.98 -6.18
C ARG A 221 7.07 -18.29 -6.96
N ALA A 222 8.08 -18.47 -7.81
CA ALA A 222 8.28 -19.70 -8.56
C ALA A 222 8.56 -20.89 -7.63
N GLY A 223 9.43 -20.71 -6.63
CA GLY A 223 9.72 -21.74 -5.62
C GLY A 223 8.50 -22.09 -4.79
N ILE A 224 7.77 -21.10 -4.27
CA ILE A 224 6.53 -21.37 -3.51
C ILE A 224 5.48 -22.08 -4.37
N SER A 225 5.41 -21.76 -5.67
CA SER A 225 4.43 -22.38 -6.58
C SER A 225 4.61 -23.89 -6.72
N THR A 226 5.82 -24.44 -6.49
CA THR A 226 6.04 -25.90 -6.51
C THR A 226 5.44 -26.60 -5.28
N LEU A 227 5.21 -25.85 -4.19
CA LEU A 227 4.63 -26.33 -2.94
C LEU A 227 3.09 -26.29 -2.94
N VAL A 228 2.49 -25.54 -3.86
CA VAL A 228 1.03 -25.41 -4.00
C VAL A 228 0.43 -26.76 -4.37
N GLY A 229 -0.58 -27.21 -3.61
CA GLY A 229 -1.25 -28.50 -3.81
C GLY A 229 -0.47 -29.73 -3.30
N ASN A 230 0.83 -29.58 -3.02
CA ASN A 230 1.65 -30.59 -2.35
C ASN A 230 1.72 -30.39 -0.83
N THR A 231 1.29 -29.22 -0.36
CA THR A 231 1.32 -28.79 1.03
C THR A 231 0.02 -28.03 1.38
N SER A 232 -0.10 -27.50 2.60
CA SER A 232 -1.23 -26.63 2.98
C SER A 232 -1.21 -25.23 2.35
N ILE A 233 -0.33 -24.96 1.38
CA ILE A 233 -0.38 -23.72 0.59
C ILE A 233 -1.43 -23.86 -0.52
N GLU A 234 -2.45 -23.01 -0.48
CA GLU A 234 -3.52 -22.90 -1.49
C GLU A 234 -3.06 -22.11 -2.72
N SER A 235 -2.39 -20.97 -2.50
CA SER A 235 -1.91 -20.11 -3.59
C SER A 235 -0.80 -19.16 -3.13
N VAL A 236 -0.15 -18.52 -4.10
CA VAL A 236 0.85 -17.46 -3.90
C VAL A 236 0.53 -16.28 -4.80
N ARG A 237 0.71 -15.05 -4.31
CA ARG A 237 0.51 -13.82 -5.08
C ARG A 237 1.50 -12.73 -4.66
N GLY A 238 1.72 -11.77 -5.55
CA GLY A 238 2.59 -10.62 -5.29
C GLY A 238 3.23 -10.03 -6.54
N ARG A 239 3.87 -8.87 -6.39
CA ARG A 239 4.76 -8.25 -7.39
C ARG A 239 6.05 -7.85 -6.68
N GLY A 240 7.19 -7.97 -7.36
CA GLY A 240 8.52 -7.80 -6.75
C GLY A 240 8.68 -8.62 -5.47
N LEU A 241 9.32 -8.05 -4.46
CA LEU A 241 9.47 -8.61 -3.11
C LEU A 241 8.31 -8.25 -2.16
N LEU A 242 7.11 -7.95 -2.66
CA LEU A 242 5.89 -7.91 -1.85
C LEU A 242 5.04 -9.12 -2.21
N ASN A 243 5.09 -10.17 -1.38
CA ASN A 243 4.45 -11.45 -1.66
C ASN A 243 3.62 -11.93 -0.47
N ALA A 244 2.63 -12.77 -0.77
CA ALA A 244 1.88 -13.49 0.23
C ALA A 244 1.56 -14.90 -0.23
N ILE A 245 1.50 -15.82 0.73
CA ILE A 245 0.93 -17.15 0.54
C ILE A 245 -0.40 -17.25 1.28
N ILE A 246 -1.31 -18.00 0.69
CA ILE A 246 -2.61 -18.30 1.25
C ILE A 246 -2.53 -19.73 1.76
N ILE A 247 -2.77 -19.92 3.04
CA ILE A 247 -2.83 -21.23 3.68
C ILE A 247 -4.26 -21.75 3.60
N ASP A 248 -4.41 -23.01 3.18
CA ASP A 248 -5.68 -23.72 3.14
C ASP A 248 -6.16 -23.99 4.58
N GLN A 249 -7.09 -23.14 5.02
CA GLN A 249 -7.81 -23.26 6.28
C GLN A 249 -9.11 -22.43 6.22
N PRO A 250 -10.10 -22.72 7.08
CA PRO A 250 -11.32 -21.91 7.18
C PRO A 250 -11.02 -20.43 7.47
N LYS A 251 -11.67 -19.53 6.72
CA LYS A 251 -11.61 -18.08 6.96
C LYS A 251 -12.24 -17.76 8.32
N GLY A 252 -11.50 -17.11 9.23
CA GLY A 252 -12.08 -16.63 10.50
C GLY A 252 -11.14 -16.58 11.70
N SER A 253 -9.97 -17.22 11.64
CA SER A 253 -8.95 -17.17 12.69
C SER A 253 -8.12 -15.90 12.60
N TYR A 254 -8.70 -14.72 12.87
CA TYR A 254 -7.90 -13.50 13.00
C TYR A 254 -7.09 -13.56 14.30
N GLY A 255 -5.75 -13.42 14.21
CA GLY A 255 -4.86 -13.37 15.37
C GLY A 255 -3.89 -14.56 15.46
N ASP A 256 -3.36 -14.78 16.66
CA ASP A 256 -2.29 -15.74 16.96
C ASP A 256 -2.82 -17.19 17.06
N THR A 257 -3.76 -17.56 16.19
CA THR A 257 -4.40 -18.88 16.18
C THR A 257 -4.59 -19.38 14.75
N GLY A 258 -4.50 -20.70 14.55
CA GLY A 258 -4.72 -21.36 13.25
C GLY A 258 -3.43 -21.69 12.50
N LYS A 259 -3.58 -22.48 11.43
CA LYS A 259 -2.49 -23.08 10.65
C LYS A 259 -1.49 -22.05 10.15
N ALA A 260 -1.95 -20.90 9.64
CA ALA A 260 -1.04 -19.84 9.17
C ALA A 260 -0.17 -19.24 10.30
N TRP A 261 -0.69 -19.17 11.52
CA TRP A 261 0.09 -18.77 12.68
C TRP A 261 1.09 -19.85 13.08
N ASP A 262 0.67 -21.11 13.11
CA ASP A 262 1.52 -22.25 13.44
C ASP A 262 2.69 -22.39 12.44
N VAL A 263 2.44 -22.18 11.14
CA VAL A 263 3.48 -22.11 10.10
C VAL A 263 4.44 -20.95 10.39
N CYS A 264 3.96 -19.77 10.77
CA CYS A 264 4.83 -18.65 11.16
C CYS A 264 5.70 -18.96 12.39
N LEU A 265 5.13 -19.62 13.41
CA LEU A 265 5.90 -20.06 14.57
C LEU A 265 6.97 -21.08 14.18
N ARG A 266 6.65 -22.02 13.29
CA ARG A 266 7.60 -23.01 12.81
C ARG A 266 8.70 -22.39 11.95
N MET A 267 8.35 -21.45 11.08
CA MET A 267 9.34 -20.66 10.32
C MET A 267 10.28 -19.93 11.28
N LYS A 268 9.76 -19.29 12.34
CA LYS A 268 10.58 -18.63 13.36
C LYS A 268 11.57 -19.61 14.02
N GLU A 269 11.11 -20.80 14.39
CA GLU A 269 11.99 -21.84 14.97
C GLU A 269 13.06 -22.33 13.97
N ASN A 270 12.73 -22.35 12.69
CA ASN A 270 13.64 -22.72 11.60
C ASN A 270 14.51 -21.55 11.09
N GLY A 271 14.35 -20.33 11.61
CA GLY A 271 15.21 -19.18 11.30
C GLY A 271 14.60 -18.09 10.41
N LEU A 272 13.32 -18.18 10.04
CA LEU A 272 12.64 -17.21 9.17
C LEU A 272 11.50 -16.48 9.89
N LEU A 273 11.52 -15.15 9.89
CA LEU A 273 10.43 -14.34 10.43
C LEU A 273 9.45 -13.93 9.34
N ALA A 274 8.18 -14.31 9.52
CA ALA A 274 7.06 -13.83 8.72
C ALA A 274 5.87 -13.48 9.63
N LYS A 275 4.92 -12.72 9.11
CA LYS A 275 3.73 -12.30 9.87
C LYS A 275 2.47 -12.65 9.08
N PRO A 276 1.47 -13.30 9.71
CA PRO A 276 0.18 -13.48 9.07
C PRO A 276 -0.67 -12.21 9.16
N THR A 277 -1.59 -12.07 8.21
CA THR A 277 -2.67 -11.08 8.19
C THR A 277 -3.97 -11.75 7.79
N HIS A 278 -5.11 -11.19 8.21
CA HIS A 278 -6.45 -11.68 7.88
C HIS A 278 -6.65 -13.20 8.04
N GLY A 279 -5.97 -13.78 9.02
CA GLY A 279 -6.09 -15.18 9.45
C GLY A 279 -5.30 -16.18 8.62
N ASN A 280 -5.59 -16.33 7.32
CA ASN A 280 -4.98 -17.38 6.50
C ASN A 280 -3.88 -16.91 5.53
N ILE A 281 -3.48 -15.65 5.58
CA ILE A 281 -2.51 -15.08 4.66
C ILE A 281 -1.20 -14.85 5.40
N ILE A 282 -0.08 -15.35 4.88
CA ILE A 282 1.26 -15.07 5.41
C ILE A 282 1.99 -14.14 4.45
N ARG A 283 2.54 -13.03 4.96
CA ARG A 283 3.22 -12.01 4.15
C ARG A 283 4.74 -12.17 4.19
N PHE A 284 5.35 -11.97 3.03
CA PHE A 284 6.80 -11.91 2.83
C PHE A 284 7.16 -10.57 2.18
N ALA A 285 7.93 -9.77 2.93
CA ALA A 285 8.45 -8.49 2.47
C ALA A 285 9.91 -8.30 2.92
N PRO A 286 10.84 -9.16 2.47
CA PRO A 286 12.25 -9.09 2.89
C PRO A 286 12.92 -7.79 2.44
N PRO A 287 14.08 -7.40 3.00
CA PRO A 287 14.89 -6.31 2.47
C PRO A 287 15.16 -6.48 0.97
N LEU A 288 15.20 -5.37 0.21
CA LEU A 288 15.43 -5.45 -1.23
C LEU A 288 16.87 -5.85 -1.60
N THR A 289 17.77 -5.85 -0.61
CA THR A 289 19.15 -6.30 -0.72
C THR A 289 19.30 -7.83 -0.63
N ILE A 290 18.20 -8.57 -0.40
CA ILE A 290 18.24 -10.03 -0.28
C ILE A 290 18.82 -10.67 -1.55
N SER A 291 19.77 -11.58 -1.37
CA SER A 291 20.49 -12.27 -2.43
C SER A 291 19.71 -13.48 -2.97
N GLU A 292 20.19 -14.04 -4.07
CA GLU A 292 19.64 -15.27 -4.65
C GLU A 292 19.68 -16.45 -3.67
N GLY A 293 20.84 -16.67 -3.03
CA GLY A 293 21.03 -17.77 -2.08
C GLY A 293 20.19 -17.61 -0.81
N GLU A 294 19.98 -16.39 -0.33
CA GLU A 294 19.07 -16.15 0.80
C GLU A 294 17.61 -16.41 0.43
N ILE A 295 17.20 -16.21 -0.83
CA ILE A 295 15.87 -16.63 -1.29
C ILE A 295 15.76 -18.15 -1.31
N ASP A 296 16.80 -18.87 -1.75
CA ASP A 296 16.81 -20.33 -1.73
C ASP A 296 16.72 -20.87 -0.29
N GLU A 297 17.49 -20.31 0.64
CA GLU A 297 17.39 -20.63 2.08
C GLU A 297 15.99 -20.34 2.63
N CYS A 298 15.38 -19.20 2.24
CA CYS A 298 14.00 -18.89 2.62
C CYS A 298 13.02 -19.96 2.12
N LEU A 299 13.17 -20.43 0.87
CA LEU A 299 12.30 -21.44 0.28
C LEU A 299 12.41 -22.78 1.02
N ASP A 300 13.64 -23.21 1.35
CA ASP A 300 13.89 -24.41 2.14
C ASP A 300 13.23 -24.34 3.53
N ILE A 301 13.33 -23.19 4.20
CA ILE A 301 12.69 -22.96 5.51
C ILE A 301 11.16 -22.96 5.38
N ILE A 302 10.61 -22.34 4.33
CA ILE A 302 9.16 -22.30 4.09
C ILE A 302 8.63 -23.72 3.88
N GLU A 303 9.24 -24.49 2.97
CA GLU A 303 8.83 -25.87 2.68
C GLU A 303 8.86 -26.73 3.94
N LYS A 304 10.00 -26.74 4.64
CA LYS A 304 10.17 -27.49 5.89
C LYS A 304 9.10 -27.13 6.92
N SER A 305 8.85 -25.83 7.09
CA SER A 305 7.91 -25.33 8.10
C SER A 305 6.47 -25.70 7.79
N VAL A 306 6.06 -25.62 6.52
CA VAL A 306 4.70 -25.99 6.11
C VAL A 306 4.48 -27.49 6.26
N ILE A 307 5.43 -28.33 5.81
CA ILE A 307 5.34 -29.80 5.97
C ILE A 307 5.23 -30.21 7.44
N GLN A 308 5.93 -29.52 8.34
CA GLN A 308 5.90 -29.81 9.78
C GLN A 308 4.55 -29.46 10.44
N VAL A 309 3.74 -28.61 9.83
CA VAL A 309 2.42 -28.20 10.36
C VAL A 309 1.28 -29.02 9.72
N GLY A 310 1.45 -29.51 8.49
CA GLY A 310 0.43 -30.27 7.75
C GLY A 310 -0.38 -29.36 6.83
#